data_AF-A0AAE5F6Z4-F1
#
_entry.id   AF-A0AAE5F6Z4-F1
#
_cell.length_a   1.000
_cell.length_b   1.000
_cell.length_c   1.000
_cell.angle_alpha   90.00
_cell.angle_beta   90.00
_cell.angle_gamma   90.00
#
_symmetry.space_group_name_H-M   'P 1'
#
loop_
_entity.id
_entity.type
_entity.pdbx_description
1 polymer ?
#
loop_
_entity_poly.entity_id
_entity_poly.type
_entity_poly.pdbx_seq_one_letter_code
_entity_poly.pdbx_strand_id
1 'polypeptide(L)'
;RGNPTANLPILQGIEGAKDVDMFLFFTTQNSDMYVRQVTQYNIPIVGGLINTIAPQAEPYVNAGQLTSILVGLKGGAEYETIMNTPGVGVASMDAQSMGHLLIIAFVVLGNVAYFVTRSRNPREKGAAR
;
A
#
# COMPACT_ATOMS: atom_id res chain seq x y z
N ARG A 1 8.48 -6.68 33.06
CA ARG A 1 7.89 -6.03 34.26
C ARG A 1 7.15 -4.80 33.78
N GLY A 2 5.83 -4.72 33.99
CA GLY A 2 5.02 -3.59 33.52
C GLY A 2 4.59 -2.72 34.69
N ASN A 3 4.78 -1.40 34.57
CA ASN A 3 4.10 -0.45 35.44
C ASN A 3 2.59 -0.52 35.16
N PRO A 4 1.71 -0.37 36.16
CA PRO A 4 0.28 -0.18 35.91
C PRO A 4 0.08 0.97 34.92
N THR A 5 -0.84 0.81 33.96
CA THR A 5 -1.17 1.85 32.96
C THR A 5 -1.59 3.16 33.62
N ALA A 6 -2.29 3.08 34.76
CA ALA A 6 -2.67 4.23 35.59
C ALA A 6 -1.48 5.07 36.07
N ASN A 7 -0.27 4.51 36.13
CA ASN A 7 0.92 5.21 36.60
C ASN A 7 1.78 5.77 35.46
N LEU A 8 1.40 5.55 34.19
CA LEU A 8 2.15 6.06 33.05
C LEU A 8 1.80 7.54 32.81
N PRO A 9 2.77 8.47 32.86
CA PRO A 9 2.50 9.89 32.63
C PRO A 9 1.80 10.18 31.30
N ILE A 10 2.12 9.42 30.24
CA ILE A 10 1.52 9.56 28.91
C ILE A 10 0.03 9.20 28.84
N LEU A 11 -0.48 8.47 29.84
CA LEU A 11 -1.89 8.04 29.90
C LEU A 11 -2.70 8.84 30.93
N GLN A 12 -2.10 9.84 31.58
CA GLN A 12 -2.83 10.68 32.52
C GLN A 12 -3.93 11.47 31.79
N GLY A 13 -5.17 11.33 32.24
CA GLY A 13 -6.34 11.96 31.61
C GLY A 13 -6.96 11.18 30.44
N ILE A 14 -6.44 9.99 30.11
CA ILE A 14 -7.00 9.10 29.09
C ILE A 14 -7.71 7.95 29.82
N GLU A 15 -9.05 7.95 29.80
CA GLU A 15 -9.88 6.91 30.41
C GLU A 15 -10.37 5.90 29.38
N GLY A 16 -10.43 6.28 28.11
CA GLY A 16 -10.79 5.38 27.03
C GLY A 16 -10.51 5.91 25.63
N ALA A 17 -10.97 5.15 24.63
CA ALA A 17 -10.76 5.47 23.22
C ALA A 17 -11.46 6.75 22.75
N LYS A 18 -12.37 7.34 23.53
CA LYS A 18 -12.99 8.64 23.18
C LYS A 18 -12.07 9.83 23.47
N ASP A 19 -11.07 9.63 24.33
CA ASP A 19 -10.19 10.71 24.80
C ASP A 19 -8.97 10.89 23.88
N VAL A 20 -8.88 10.11 22.80
CA VAL A 20 -7.82 10.21 21.80
C VAL A 20 -8.36 10.77 20.48
N ASP A 21 -7.55 11.60 19.82
CA ASP A 21 -7.94 12.21 18.54
C ASP A 21 -7.96 11.22 17.37
N MET A 22 -7.25 10.10 17.47
CA MET A 22 -7.12 9.12 16.40
C MET A 22 -6.66 7.76 16.94
N PHE A 23 -7.17 6.68 16.35
CA PHE A 23 -6.68 5.33 16.55
C PHE A 23 -5.87 4.86 15.33
N LEU A 24 -4.58 4.64 15.54
CA LEU A 24 -3.66 4.10 14.53
C LEU A 24 -3.31 2.65 14.89
N PHE A 25 -3.46 1.72 13.94
CA PHE A 25 -3.05 0.33 14.12
C PHE A 25 -2.18 -0.17 12.97
N PHE A 26 -1.33 -1.14 13.25
CA PHE A 26 -0.52 -1.83 12.24
C PHE A 26 -0.78 -3.33 12.31
N THR A 27 -1.11 -3.95 11.18
CA THR A 27 -1.40 -5.38 11.14
C THR A 27 -0.99 -6.01 9.81
N THR A 28 -0.60 -7.28 9.90
CA THR A 28 -0.39 -8.16 8.74
C THR A 28 -1.62 -9.03 8.45
N GLN A 29 -2.64 -8.93 9.30
CA GLN A 29 -3.91 -9.66 9.23
C GLN A 29 -5.07 -8.70 8.90
N ASN A 30 -6.30 -9.20 8.97
CA ASN A 30 -7.49 -8.42 8.67
C ASN A 30 -7.69 -7.24 9.63
N SER A 31 -8.28 -6.17 9.09
CA SER A 31 -8.59 -4.94 9.84
C SER A 31 -9.90 -5.03 10.64
N ASP A 32 -10.69 -6.09 10.44
CA ASP A 32 -12.06 -6.22 10.95
C ASP A 32 -12.12 -6.18 12.48
N MET A 33 -11.16 -6.80 13.18
CA MET A 33 -11.11 -6.78 14.65
C MET A 33 -11.03 -5.35 15.20
N TYR A 34 -10.16 -4.52 14.62
CA TYR A 34 -9.96 -3.14 15.05
C TYR A 34 -11.15 -2.26 14.70
N VAL A 35 -11.66 -2.40 13.47
CA VAL A 35 -12.86 -1.69 13.02
C VAL A 35 -14.03 -1.99 13.95
N ARG A 36 -14.30 -3.26 14.24
CA ARG A 36 -15.40 -3.68 15.12
C ARG A 36 -15.29 -3.10 16.53
N GLN A 37 -14.09 -3.05 17.09
CA GLN A 37 -13.88 -2.60 18.46
C GLN A 37 -13.92 -1.08 18.59
N VAL A 38 -13.39 -0.35 17.61
CA VAL A 38 -13.11 1.09 17.75
C VAL A 38 -14.18 1.98 17.13
N THR A 39 -14.90 1.51 16.10
CA THR A 39 -15.90 2.34 15.37
C THR A 39 -16.96 2.94 16.30
N GLN A 40 -17.33 2.26 17.38
CA GLN A 40 -18.30 2.74 18.37
C GLN A 40 -17.92 4.07 19.05
N TYR A 41 -16.63 4.41 19.05
CA TYR A 41 -16.11 5.61 19.71
C TYR A 41 -16.15 6.85 18.81
N ASN A 42 -16.49 6.70 17.52
CA ASN A 42 -16.59 7.79 16.53
C ASN A 42 -15.31 8.65 16.42
N ILE A 43 -14.15 8.02 16.61
CA ILE A 43 -12.85 8.64 16.39
C ILE A 43 -12.28 8.19 15.03
N PRO A 44 -11.46 9.01 14.36
CA PRO A 44 -10.73 8.60 13.16
C PRO A 44 -9.91 7.33 13.38
N ILE A 45 -10.01 6.38 12.45
CA ILE A 45 -9.30 5.11 12.50
C ILE A 45 -8.41 4.99 11.26
N VAL A 46 -7.11 4.87 11.46
CA VAL A 46 -6.12 4.74 10.37
C VAL A 46 -5.40 3.41 10.49
N GLY A 47 -5.35 2.68 9.38
CA GLY A 47 -4.73 1.35 9.32
C GLY A 47 -3.41 1.35 8.55
N GLY A 48 -2.32 0.95 9.18
CA GLY A 48 -1.06 0.59 8.53
C GLY A 48 -1.07 -0.89 8.13
N LEU A 49 -1.17 -1.15 6.83
CA LEU A 49 -1.42 -2.49 6.29
C LEU A 49 -0.33 -2.92 5.31
N ILE A 50 -0.15 -4.23 5.16
CA ILE A 50 0.62 -4.78 4.04
C ILE A 50 -0.20 -4.78 2.75
N ASN A 51 0.47 -4.70 1.59
CA ASN A 51 -0.19 -4.58 0.27
C ASN A 51 -1.25 -5.66 0.00
N THR A 52 -1.04 -6.89 0.47
CA THR A 52 -1.95 -8.01 0.24
C THR A 52 -3.27 -7.89 1.01
N ILE A 53 -3.32 -7.08 2.06
CA ILE A 53 -4.53 -6.88 2.89
C ILE A 53 -5.33 -5.65 2.46
N ALA A 54 -4.72 -4.71 1.72
CA ALA A 54 -5.39 -3.48 1.31
C ALA A 54 -6.76 -3.68 0.62
N PRO A 55 -6.93 -4.63 -0.33
CA PRO A 55 -8.23 -4.85 -0.96
C PRO A 55 -9.33 -5.28 0.02
N GLN A 56 -8.96 -5.92 1.13
CA GLN A 56 -9.91 -6.32 2.18
C GLN A 56 -10.27 -5.17 3.11
N ALA A 57 -9.41 -4.16 3.21
CA ALA A 57 -9.62 -2.98 4.04
C ALA A 57 -10.35 -1.85 3.32
N GLU A 58 -10.24 -1.77 1.99
CA GLU A 58 -10.92 -0.77 1.16
C GLU A 58 -12.44 -0.66 1.41
N PRO A 59 -13.22 -1.75 1.58
CA PRO A 59 -14.63 -1.64 1.92
C PRO A 59 -14.88 -0.85 3.21
N TYR A 60 -14.01 -0.98 4.22
CA TYR A 60 -14.13 -0.23 5.48
C TYR A 60 -13.80 1.25 5.29
N VAL A 61 -12.86 1.58 4.40
CA VAL A 61 -12.57 2.97 4.02
C VAL A 61 -13.76 3.59 3.29
N ASN A 62 -14.31 2.87 2.31
CA ASN A 62 -15.47 3.33 1.54
C ASN A 62 -16.73 3.48 2.40
N ALA A 63 -16.89 2.64 3.43
CA ALA A 63 -17.98 2.73 4.39
C ALA A 63 -17.77 3.83 5.46
N GLY A 64 -16.63 4.51 5.47
CA GLY A 64 -16.27 5.52 6.47
C GLY A 64 -15.91 4.96 7.85
N GLN A 65 -15.75 3.64 7.97
CA GLN A 65 -15.35 2.98 9.21
C GLN A 65 -13.83 3.06 9.44
N LEU A 66 -13.06 3.11 8.35
CA LEU A 66 -11.66 3.54 8.37
C LEU A 66 -11.57 4.91 7.69
N THR A 67 -10.80 5.82 8.26
CA THR A 67 -10.55 7.13 7.68
C THR A 67 -9.60 7.01 6.49
N SER A 68 -8.52 6.24 6.64
CA SER A 68 -7.56 5.97 5.58
C SER A 68 -6.71 4.74 5.89
N ILE A 69 -5.97 4.27 4.89
CA ILE A 69 -5.02 3.17 5.01
C ILE A 69 -3.64 3.58 4.47
N LEU A 70 -2.59 3.29 5.24
CA LEU A 70 -1.20 3.41 4.84
C LEU A 70 -0.71 2.02 4.42
N VAL A 71 -0.56 1.82 3.12
CA VAL A 71 -0.37 0.49 2.55
C VAL A 71 1.07 0.28 2.07
N GLY A 72 1.79 -0.59 2.76
CA GLY A 72 3.13 -1.08 2.44
C GLY A 72 4.10 -0.01 1.94
N LEU A 73 4.85 -0.35 0.88
CA LEU A 73 5.92 0.50 0.37
C LEU A 73 5.40 1.86 -0.12
N LYS A 74 4.27 1.85 -0.86
CA LYS A 74 3.66 3.08 -1.40
C LYS A 74 3.25 4.03 -0.27
N GLY A 75 2.54 3.52 0.74
CA GLY A 75 2.11 4.34 1.88
C GLY A 75 3.29 4.88 2.68
N GLY A 76 4.36 4.10 2.85
CA GLY A 76 5.60 4.57 3.46
C GLY A 76 6.27 5.69 2.68
N ALA A 77 6.37 5.56 1.35
CA ALA A 77 6.94 6.58 0.48
C ALA A 77 6.09 7.88 0.47
N GLU A 78 4.77 7.77 0.43
CA GLU A 78 3.85 8.91 0.52
C GLU A 78 4.00 9.63 1.86
N TYR A 79 4.12 8.89 2.96
CA TYR A 79 4.37 9.44 4.28
C TYR A 79 5.71 10.19 4.35
N GLU A 80 6.81 9.57 3.91
CA GLU A 80 8.13 10.20 3.84
C GLU A 80 8.11 11.49 3.01
N THR A 81 7.38 11.48 1.88
CA THR A 81 7.24 12.63 0.97
C THR A 81 6.49 13.77 1.64
N ILE A 82 5.36 13.51 2.29
CA ILE A 82 4.56 14.53 3.00
C ILE A 82 5.35 15.11 4.18
N MET A 83 6.15 14.29 4.85
CA MET A 83 7.03 14.71 5.94
C MET A 83 8.31 15.42 5.46
N ASN A 84 8.48 15.64 4.15
CA ASN A 84 9.69 16.21 3.53
C ASN A 84 10.99 15.54 3.97
N THR A 85 10.92 14.25 4.29
CA THR A 85 12.06 13.45 4.78
C THR A 85 12.15 12.19 3.92
N PRO A 86 12.56 12.31 2.64
CA PRO A 86 12.66 11.17 1.74
C PRO A 86 13.67 10.16 2.28
N GLY A 87 13.27 8.89 2.31
CA GLY A 87 14.06 7.81 2.87
C GLY A 87 14.01 6.55 2.01
N VAL A 88 13.97 5.41 2.67
CA VAL A 88 13.99 4.09 2.02
C VAL A 88 12.70 3.85 1.23
N GLY A 89 11.57 4.37 1.69
CA GLY A 89 10.29 4.26 1.01
C GLY A 89 10.32 4.91 -0.37
N VAL A 90 10.67 6.20 -0.41
CA VAL A 90 10.76 6.97 -1.67
C VAL A 90 11.80 6.37 -2.61
N ALA A 91 13.01 6.07 -2.11
CA ALA A 91 14.07 5.51 -2.95
C ALA A 91 13.68 4.15 -3.56
N SER A 92 12.98 3.30 -2.80
CA SER A 92 12.54 2.00 -3.30
C SER A 92 11.40 2.14 -4.33
N MET A 93 10.52 3.13 -4.16
CA MET A 93 9.50 3.47 -5.15
C MET A 93 10.11 3.97 -6.46
N ASP A 94 11.15 4.79 -6.40
CA ASP A 94 11.89 5.25 -7.58
C ASP A 94 12.56 4.08 -8.32
N ALA A 95 13.22 3.19 -7.58
CA ALA A 95 13.83 1.99 -8.15
C ALA A 95 12.80 1.07 -8.81
N GLN A 96 11.65 0.85 -8.16
CA GLN A 96 10.57 0.05 -8.73
C GLN A 96 10.02 0.69 -10.01
N SER A 97 9.85 2.00 -10.03
CA SER A 97 9.41 2.75 -11.22
C SER A 97 10.39 2.59 -12.39
N MET A 98 11.70 2.69 -12.14
CA MET A 98 12.72 2.47 -13.16
C MET A 98 12.71 1.02 -13.68
N GLY A 99 12.53 0.04 -12.79
CA GLY A 99 12.40 -1.37 -13.16
C GLY A 99 11.23 -1.62 -14.10
N HIS A 100 10.06 -1.02 -13.82
CA HIS A 100 8.89 -1.13 -14.70
C HIS A 100 9.12 -0.49 -16.07
N LEU A 101 9.76 0.67 -16.12
CA LEU A 101 10.12 1.31 -17.40
C LEU A 101 11.06 0.45 -18.24
N LEU A 102 12.03 -0.21 -17.62
CA LEU A 102 12.93 -1.12 -18.31
C LEU A 102 12.20 -2.33 -18.91
N ILE A 103 11.28 -2.93 -18.15
CA ILE A 103 10.46 -4.05 -18.65
C ILE A 103 9.60 -3.60 -19.83
N ILE A 104 8.96 -2.44 -19.74
CA ILE A 104 8.17 -1.86 -20.84
C ILE A 104 9.05 -1.66 -22.07
N ALA A 105 10.27 -1.13 -21.92
CA ALA A 105 11.20 -0.95 -23.01
C ALA A 105 11.56 -2.28 -23.70
N PHE A 106 11.81 -3.34 -22.94
CA PHE A 106 12.05 -4.68 -23.50
C PHE A 106 10.84 -5.27 -24.22
N VAL A 107 9.62 -5.06 -23.71
CA VAL A 107 8.38 -5.49 -24.40
C VAL A 107 8.24 -4.78 -25.75
N VAL A 108 8.49 -3.47 -25.79
CA VAL A 108 8.45 -2.69 -27.05
C VAL A 108 9.52 -3.18 -28.03
N LEU A 109 10.76 -3.36 -27.57
CA LEU A 109 11.85 -3.87 -28.41
C LEU A 109 11.55 -5.27 -28.96
N GLY A 110 11.01 -6.17 -28.12
CA GLY A 110 10.61 -7.51 -28.54
C GLY A 110 9.52 -7.48 -29.61
N ASN A 111 8.51 -6.62 -29.43
CA ASN A 111 7.45 -6.43 -30.43
C ASN A 111 8.00 -5.89 -31.75
N VAL A 112 8.86 -4.86 -31.71
CA VAL A 112 9.48 -4.30 -32.92
C VAL A 112 10.32 -5.37 -33.64
N ALA A 113 11.15 -6.12 -32.92
CA ALA A 113 11.96 -7.19 -33.49
C ALA A 113 11.09 -8.27 -34.15
N TYR A 114 9.98 -8.66 -33.52
CA TYR A 114 9.01 -9.60 -34.09
C TYR A 114 8.43 -9.11 -35.42
N PHE A 115 7.99 -7.85 -35.50
CA PHE A 115 7.42 -7.31 -36.74
C PHE A 115 8.46 -7.17 -37.86
N VAL A 116 9.69 -6.73 -37.54
CA VAL A 116 10.78 -6.61 -38.52
C VAL A 116 11.20 -7.98 -39.07
N THR A 117 11.33 -8.99 -38.21
CA THR A 117 11.69 -10.36 -38.64
C THR A 117 10.56 -11.03 -39.42
N ARG A 118 9.29 -10.83 -39.01
CA ARG A 118 8.12 -11.32 -39.76
C ARG A 118 7.99 -10.69 -41.15
N SER A 119 8.28 -9.39 -41.30
CA SER A 119 8.24 -8.71 -42.61
C SER A 119 9.38 -9.14 -43.53
N ARG A 120 10.50 -9.65 -42.99
CA ARG A 120 11.64 -10.14 -43.77
C ARG A 120 11.49 -11.58 -44.25
N ASN A 121 10.55 -12.36 -43.69
CA ASN A 121 10.20 -13.70 -44.16
C ASN A 121 8.78 -13.79 -44.77
N PRO A 122 8.54 -13.27 -45.99
CA PRO A 122 7.32 -13.60 -46.75
C PRO A 122 7.26 -15.05 -47.26
N ARG A 123 8.29 -15.87 -47.03
CA ARG A 123 8.44 -17.21 -47.64
C ARG A 123 8.05 -18.34 -46.67
N GLU A 124 6.78 -18.41 -46.32
CA GLU A 124 6.15 -19.69 -45.92
C GLU A 124 4.63 -19.70 -46.14
N LYS A 125 4.17 -19.02 -47.20
CA LYS A 125 2.82 -19.24 -47.78
C LYS A 125 2.99 -19.65 -49.24
N GLY A 126 3.38 -20.90 -49.46
CA GLY A 126 3.54 -21.43 -50.82
C GLY A 126 4.21 -22.80 -50.90
N ALA A 127 3.77 -23.78 -50.11
CA ALA A 127 4.11 -25.18 -50.33
C ALA A 127 3.02 -26.11 -49.74
N ALA A 128 1.81 -26.00 -50.28
CA ALA A 128 0.80 -27.05 -50.18
C ALA A 128 0.03 -27.05 -51.51
N ARG A 129 0.54 -27.83 -52.47
CA ARG A 129 -0.23 -28.44 -53.54
C ARG A 129 -0.31 -29.92 -53.24
#